data_AF-A0A958F8R1-F1
#
_entry.id   AF-A0A958F8R1-F1
#
_cell.length_a   1.000
_cell.length_b   1.000
_cell.length_c   1.000
_cell.angle_alpha   90.00
_cell.angle_beta   90.00
_cell.angle_gamma   90.00
#
_symmetry.space_group_name_H-M   'P 1'
#
loop_
_entity.id
_entity.type
_entity.pdbx_description
1 polymer ?
#
loop_
_entity_poly.entity_id
_entity_poly.type
_entity_poly.pdbx_seq_one_letter_code
_entity_poly.pdbx_strand_id
1 'polypeptide(L)'
;GVIVGQSRARQFFLNALLPVLSLWAERSGNRGFRDYLAGCYENFPATEDARLLQDQIRRVDDAALRRSLQRSAFYQQGLLEALAVQSGNPLTLPL
;
A
#
# COMPACT_ATOMS: atom_id res chain seq x y z
N GLY A 1 5.33 -9.66 -20.73
CA GLY A 1 6.49 -8.81 -20.33
C GLY A 1 6.08 -7.50 -19.67
N VAL A 2 5.03 -6.82 -20.15
CA VAL A 2 4.64 -5.46 -19.70
C VAL A 2 4.01 -5.45 -18.30
N ILE A 3 3.21 -6.46 -17.96
CA ILE A 3 2.48 -6.57 -16.67
C ILE A 3 3.46 -6.68 -15.49
N VAL A 4 4.49 -7.53 -15.61
CA VAL A 4 5.52 -7.70 -14.56
C VAL A 4 6.33 -6.41 -14.33
N GLY A 5 6.60 -5.64 -15.39
CA GLY A 5 7.30 -4.36 -15.29
C GLY A 5 6.50 -3.30 -14.53
N GLN A 6 5.20 -3.23 -14.78
CA GLN A 6 4.30 -2.30 -14.08
C GLN A 6 4.11 -2.68 -12.61
N SER A 7 3.93 -3.96 -12.29
CA SER A 7 3.88 -4.46 -10.91
C SER A 7 5.16 -4.12 -10.12
N ARG A 8 6.35 -4.33 -10.70
CA ARG A 8 7.63 -4.01 -10.05
C ARG A 8 7.86 -2.51 -9.87
N ALA A 9 7.50 -1.69 -10.86
CA ALA A 9 7.61 -0.24 -10.76
C ALA A 9 6.67 0.33 -9.67
N ARG A 10 5.45 -0.19 -9.57
CA ARG A 10 4.48 0.15 -8.53
C ARG A 10 5.01 -0.18 -7.13
N GLN A 11 5.56 -1.38 -6.95
CA GLN A 11 6.19 -1.80 -5.69
C GLN A 11 7.39 -0.92 -5.33
N PHE A 12 8.26 -0.60 -6.29
CA PHE A 12 9.37 0.31 -6.06
C PHE A 12 8.89 1.71 -5.63
N PHE A 13 7.83 2.21 -6.26
CA PHE A 13 7.25 3.51 -5.92
C PHE A 13 6.66 3.53 -4.50
N LEU A 14 5.87 2.51 -4.14
CA LEU A 14 5.24 2.39 -2.81
C LEU A 14 6.25 2.11 -1.68
N ASN A 15 7.28 1.28 -1.94
CA ASN A 15 8.17 0.78 -0.88
C ASN A 15 9.46 1.56 -0.70
N ALA A 16 9.98 2.13 -1.78
CA ALA A 16 11.25 2.85 -1.74
C ALA A 16 11.03 4.34 -1.90
N LEU A 17 10.34 4.76 -2.97
CA LEU A 17 10.31 6.17 -3.34
C LEU A 17 9.39 7.01 -2.44
N LEU A 18 8.13 6.59 -2.24
CA LEU A 18 7.17 7.35 -1.44
C LEU A 18 7.56 7.48 0.04
N PRO A 19 8.13 6.46 0.72
CA PRO A 19 8.59 6.62 2.10
C PRO A 19 9.74 7.63 2.23
N VAL A 20 10.70 7.60 1.30
CA VAL A 20 11.82 8.55 1.28
C VAL A 20 11.33 9.98 1.06
N LEU A 21 10.41 10.17 0.10
CA LEU A 21 9.79 11.48 -0.15
C LEU A 21 8.96 11.96 1.04
N SER A 22 8.27 11.06 1.73
CA SER A 22 7.45 11.38 2.90
C SER A 22 8.33 11.84 4.07
N LEU A 23 9.44 11.14 4.33
CA LEU A 23 10.42 11.53 5.35
C LEU A 23 11.03 12.90 5.04
N TRP A 24 11.35 13.16 3.78
CA TRP A 24 11.85 14.46 3.35
C TRP A 24 10.80 15.57 3.51
N ALA A 25 9.54 15.31 3.14
CA ALA A 25 8.43 16.26 3.29
C ALA A 25 8.20 16.64 4.76
N GLU A 26 8.30 15.65 5.65
CA GLU A 26 8.18 15.86 7.09
C GLU A 26 9.34 16.71 7.63
N ARG A 27 10.58 16.39 7.27
CA ARG A 27 11.76 17.16 7.71
C ARG A 27 11.83 18.57 7.14
N SER A 28 11.32 18.78 5.93
CA SER A 28 11.27 20.10 5.30
C SER A 28 10.11 20.97 5.78
N GLY A 29 9.18 20.41 6.56
CA GLY A 29 7.96 21.11 7.00
C GLY A 29 7.00 21.44 5.85
N ASN A 30 7.19 20.85 4.67
CA ASN A 30 6.40 21.16 3.48
C ASN A 30 5.06 20.41 3.53
N ARG A 31 4.08 21.04 4.19
CA ARG A 31 2.73 20.48 4.38
C ARG A 31 2.05 20.14 3.06
N GLY A 32 2.14 21.02 2.06
CA GLY A 32 1.50 20.79 0.75
C GLY A 32 2.05 19.55 0.05
N PHE A 33 3.37 19.33 0.13
CA PHE A 33 4.00 18.15 -0.44
C PHE A 33 3.65 16.87 0.34
N ARG A 34 3.53 16.96 1.67
CA ARG A 34 3.08 15.84 2.50
C ARG A 34 1.64 15.42 2.17
N ASP A 35 0.74 16.40 2.01
CA ASP A 35 -0.65 16.13 1.67
C ASP A 35 -0.77 15.57 0.24
N TYR A 36 0.09 16.02 -0.69
CA TYR A 36 0.21 15.43 -2.02
C TYR A 36 0.66 13.96 -1.97
N LEU A 37 1.69 13.63 -1.18
CA LEU A 37 2.17 12.25 -1.02
C LEU A 37 1.13 11.34 -0.36
N ALA A 38 0.36 11.87 0.60
CA ALA A 38 -0.80 11.16 1.15
C ALA A 38 -1.78 10.82 0.02
N GLY A 39 -2.13 11.78 -0.83
CA GLY A 39 -2.96 11.54 -2.03
C GLY A 39 -2.37 10.49 -2.98
N CYS A 40 -1.04 10.40 -3.13
CA CYS A 40 -0.42 9.32 -3.89
C CYS A 40 -0.70 7.95 -3.27
N TYR A 41 -0.63 7.82 -1.93
CA TYR A 41 -1.01 6.59 -1.25
C TYR A 41 -2.51 6.28 -1.33
N GLU A 42 -3.38 7.28 -1.43
CA GLU A 42 -4.83 7.04 -1.55
C GLU A 42 -5.23 6.55 -2.95
N ASN A 43 -4.55 7.02 -3.99
CA ASN A 43 -4.93 6.75 -5.38
C ASN A 43 -4.23 5.53 -6.01
N PHE A 44 -3.13 5.05 -5.44
CA PHE A 44 -2.44 3.88 -5.96
C PHE A 44 -3.05 2.58 -5.41
N PRO A 45 -3.50 1.63 -6.24
CA PRO A 45 -3.94 0.33 -5.73
C PRO A 45 -2.73 -0.48 -5.25
N ALA A 46 -2.80 -1.05 -4.05
CA ALA A 46 -1.72 -1.90 -3.51
C ALA A 46 -1.58 -3.25 -4.25
N THR A 47 -2.67 -3.73 -4.87
CA THR A 47 -2.75 -4.99 -5.61
C THR A 47 -3.57 -4.79 -6.89
N GLU A 48 -3.31 -5.62 -7.91
CA GLU A 48 -4.08 -5.59 -9.18
C GLU A 48 -5.49 -6.16 -9.00
N ASP A 49 -5.67 -7.10 -8.07
CA ASP A 49 -6.98 -7.66 -7.75
C ASP A 49 -7.60 -6.97 -6.52
N ALA A 50 -8.41 -5.96 -6.79
CA ALA A 50 -9.14 -5.21 -5.77
C ALA A 50 -10.14 -6.06 -4.98
N ARG A 51 -10.61 -7.19 -5.52
CA ARG A 51 -11.61 -8.04 -4.84
C ARG A 51 -10.98 -8.82 -3.69
N LEU A 52 -9.80 -9.40 -3.92
CA LEU A 52 -9.04 -10.08 -2.87
C LEU A 52 -8.78 -9.16 -1.69
N LEU A 53 -8.39 -7.92 -1.97
CA LEU A 53 -8.15 -6.92 -0.93
C LEU A 53 -9.44 -6.55 -0.18
N GLN A 54 -10.55 -6.30 -0.90
CA GLN A 54 -11.83 -5.98 -0.26
C GLN A 54 -12.33 -7.10 0.66
N ASP A 55 -12.15 -8.35 0.28
CA ASP A 55 -12.55 -9.49 1.12
C ASP A 55 -11.71 -9.59 2.39
N GLN A 56 -10.40 -9.29 2.33
CA GLN A 56 -9.56 -9.24 3.54
C GLN A 56 -9.91 -8.05 4.43
N ILE A 57 -10.15 -6.87 3.85
CA ILE A 57 -10.56 -5.68 4.60
C ILE A 57 -11.90 -5.92 5.33
N ARG A 58 -12.84 -6.64 4.72
CA ARG A 58 -14.13 -6.98 5.36
C ARG A 58 -13.97 -7.87 6.59
N ARG A 59 -12.90 -8.64 6.68
CA ARG A 59 -12.59 -9.52 7.83
C ARG A 59 -11.91 -8.77 8.98
N VAL A 60 -11.62 -7.46 8.82
CA VAL A 60 -11.03 -6.63 9.87
C VAL A 60 -12.14 -6.08 10.77
N ASP A 61 -12.17 -6.58 12.01
CA ASP A 61 -13.18 -6.21 13.01
C ASP A 61 -13.08 -4.73 13.41
N ASP A 62 -11.86 -4.20 13.56
CA ASP A 62 -11.63 -2.80 13.91
C ASP A 62 -12.09 -1.84 12.79
N ALA A 63 -13.14 -1.07 13.09
CA ALA A 63 -13.73 -0.11 12.15
C ALA A 63 -12.85 1.11 11.84
N ALA A 64 -11.92 1.48 12.72
CA ALA A 64 -10.93 2.53 12.45
C ALA A 64 -9.85 2.00 11.51
N LEU A 65 -9.31 0.81 11.78
CA LEU A 65 -8.32 0.16 10.91
C LEU A 65 -8.90 -0.14 9.53
N ARG A 66 -10.14 -0.64 9.46
CA ARG A 66 -10.85 -0.89 8.20
C ARG A 66 -10.97 0.37 7.34
N ARG A 67 -11.30 1.51 7.97
CA ARG A 67 -11.37 2.81 7.28
C ARG A 67 -10.01 3.31 6.81
N SER A 68 -8.93 3.00 7.53
CA SER A 68 -7.55 3.32 7.11
C SER A 68 -7.10 2.46 5.94
N LEU A 69 -7.41 1.16 5.98
CA LEU A 69 -7.15 0.20 4.89
C LEU A 69 -7.92 0.54 3.62
N GLN A 70 -9.15 1.03 3.72
CA GLN A 70 -9.92 1.48 2.56
C GLN A 70 -9.33 2.73 1.90
N ARG A 71 -8.59 3.55 2.66
CA ARG A 71 -8.12 4.85 2.21
C ARG A 71 -6.69 4.86 1.69
N SER A 72 -5.85 3.88 2.01
CA SER A 72 -4.41 4.01 1.72
C SER A 72 -3.76 2.69 1.31
N ALA A 73 -3.10 2.73 0.15
CA ALA A 73 -2.29 1.67 -0.42
C ALA A 73 -1.22 1.14 0.54
N PHE A 74 -0.65 2.03 1.36
CA PHE A 74 0.37 1.67 2.34
C PHE A 74 -0.17 0.67 3.36
N TYR A 75 -1.32 0.97 3.97
CA TYR A 75 -1.96 0.05 4.92
C TYR A 75 -2.44 -1.23 4.23
N GLN A 76 -2.95 -1.12 3.00
CA GLN A 76 -3.37 -2.28 2.21
C GLN A 76 -2.20 -3.23 1.96
N GLN A 77 -1.04 -2.70 1.64
CA GLN A 77 0.15 -3.49 1.43
C GLN A 77 0.66 -4.13 2.74
N GLY A 78 0.70 -3.37 3.84
CA GLY A 78 1.07 -3.92 5.15
C GLY A 78 0.16 -5.07 5.59
N LEU A 79 -1.15 -4.99 5.28
CA LEU A 79 -2.09 -6.09 5.52
C LEU A 79 -1.73 -7.34 4.69
N LEU A 80 -1.43 -7.16 3.40
CA LEU A 80 -1.06 -8.27 2.52
C LEU A 80 0.25 -8.94 2.96
N GLU A 81 1.22 -8.15 3.41
CA GLU A 81 2.49 -8.66 3.96
C GLU A 81 2.25 -9.44 5.26
N ALA A 82 1.42 -8.93 6.18
CA ALA A 82 1.07 -9.61 7.41
C ALA A 82 0.36 -10.96 7.17
N LEU A 83 -0.55 -11.00 6.19
CA LEU A 83 -1.24 -12.23 5.78
C LEU A 83 -0.27 -13.23 5.14
N ALA A 84 0.67 -12.76 4.32
CA ALA A 84 1.70 -13.61 3.73
C ALA A 84 2.58 -14.26 4.80
N VAL A 85 2.99 -13.50 5.82
CA VAL A 85 3.75 -14.02 6.97
C VAL A 85 2.96 -15.07 7.75
N GLN A 86 1.66 -14.84 8.03
CA GLN A 86 0.82 -15.80 8.75
C GLN A 86 0.60 -17.12 7.99
N SER A 87 0.51 -17.06 6.66
CA SER A 87 0.35 -18.24 5.81
C SER A 87 1.61 -19.11 5.68
N GLY A 88 2.73 -18.72 6.30
CA GLY A 88 4.01 -19.43 6.19
C GLY A 88 4.62 -19.39 4.79
N ASN A 89 4.11 -18.53 3.91
CA ASN A 89 4.49 -18.45 2.51
C ASN A 89 4.99 -17.03 2.20
N PRO A 90 6.26 -16.73 2.52
CA PRO A 90 6.86 -15.46 2.13
C PRO A 90 6.98 -15.47 0.60
N LEU A 91 6.11 -14.69 -0.06
CA LEU A 91 6.19 -14.32 -1.48
C LEU A 91 5.73 -15.37 -2.50
N THR A 92 4.43 -15.67 -2.52
CA THR A 92 3.71 -15.99 -3.78
C THR A 92 2.29 -15.41 -3.74
N LEU A 93 2.16 -14.10 -3.49
CA LEU A 93 0.95 -13.40 -3.93
C LEU A 93 0.99 -13.39 -5.46
N PRO A 94 -0.11 -13.74 -6.18
CA PRO A 94 -0.11 -13.68 -7.64
C PRO A 94 0.26 -12.27 -8.06
N LEU A 95 1.43 -12.18 -8.70
CA LEU A 95 2.10 -10.98 -9.19
C LEU A 95 1.39 -10.39 -10.42
#